data_AF-A0A7K4JA96-F1
#
_entry.id   AF-A0A7K4JA96-F1
#
_cell.length_a   1.000
_cell.length_b   1.000
_cell.length_c   1.000
_cell.angle_alpha   90.00
_cell.angle_beta   90.00
_cell.angle_gamma   90.00
#
_symmetry.space_group_name_H-M   'P 1'
#
loop_
_entity.id
_entity.type
_entity.pdbx_description
1 polymer ?
#
loop_
_entity_poly.entity_id
_entity_poly.type
_entity_poly.pdbx_seq_one_letter_code
_entity_poly.pdbx_strand_id
1 'polypeptide(L)'
;KSGLDSVSEWLPLTEEWLPEVMILVCNRVSENGVNRQKAQEWCIKHGFELVELSPEELPDEDDDFPESTGVKRIVQALNANVWSNVVMK
;
A
#
# COMPACT_ATOMS: atom_id res chain seq x y z
N LYS A 1 18.90 3.21 -9.08
CA LYS A 1 18.03 3.49 -7.91
C LYS A 1 16.95 2.41 -7.90
N SER A 2 16.68 1.82 -6.74
CA SER A 2 15.57 0.87 -6.57
C SER A 2 14.22 1.62 -6.65
N GLY A 3 13.12 0.87 -6.81
CA GLY A 3 11.78 1.46 -6.73
C GLY A 3 11.53 2.15 -5.38
N LEU A 4 11.99 1.54 -4.28
CA LEU A 4 11.90 2.12 -2.93
C LEU A 4 12.73 3.39 -2.77
N ASP A 5 13.91 3.47 -3.38
CA ASP A 5 14.74 4.69 -3.32
C ASP A 5 14.02 5.86 -3.99
N SER A 6 13.28 5.59 -5.07
CA SER A 6 12.57 6.60 -5.86
C SER A 6 11.36 7.14 -5.11
N VAL A 7 10.59 6.27 -4.43
CA VAL A 7 9.45 6.71 -3.60
C VAL A 7 9.90 7.34 -2.27
N SER A 8 11.08 6.99 -1.77
CA SER A 8 11.63 7.58 -0.53
C SER A 8 11.92 9.08 -0.67
N GLU A 9 12.09 9.59 -1.89
CA GLU A 9 12.23 11.04 -2.15
C GLU A 9 10.96 11.83 -1.77
N TRP A 10 9.81 11.16 -1.61
CA TRP A 10 8.54 11.76 -1.23
C TRP A 10 8.27 11.74 0.29
N LEU A 11 9.10 11.06 1.09
CA LEU A 11 8.92 10.99 2.54
C LEU A 11 8.88 12.36 3.25
N PRO A 12 9.70 13.36 2.86
CA PRO A 12 9.60 14.69 3.46
C PRO A 12 8.20 15.31 3.32
N LEU A 13 7.49 15.02 2.21
CA LEU A 13 6.12 15.49 2.00
C LEU A 13 5.14 14.82 2.97
N THR A 14 5.32 13.52 3.23
CA THR A 14 4.46 12.80 4.17
C THR A 14 4.67 13.23 5.61
N GLU A 15 5.89 13.63 5.97
CA GLU A 15 6.20 14.20 7.29
C GLU A 15 5.60 15.60 7.46
N GLU A 16 5.57 16.40 6.39
CA GLU A 16 4.99 17.74 6.42
C GLU A 16 3.45 17.71 6.48
N TRP A 17 2.82 16.87 5.65
CA TRP A 17 1.36 16.88 5.47
C TRP A 17 0.61 15.94 6.41
N LEU A 18 1.32 14.97 7.02
CA LEU A 18 0.76 13.99 7.94
C LEU A 18 -0.55 13.36 7.42
N PRO A 19 -0.54 12.75 6.22
CA PRO A 19 -1.75 12.18 5.63
C PRO A 19 -2.29 11.04 6.51
N GLU A 20 -3.62 11.00 6.64
CA GLU A 20 -4.31 9.92 7.38
C GLU A 20 -4.20 8.57 6.66
N VAL A 21 -4.03 8.60 5.33
CA VAL A 21 -3.98 7.42 4.47
C VAL A 21 -2.69 7.43 3.66
N MET A 22 -1.86 6.41 3.87
CA MET A 22 -0.60 6.22 3.13
C MET A 22 -0.59 4.83 2.50
N ILE A 23 -0.58 4.78 1.17
CA ILE A 23 -0.61 3.51 0.41
C ILE A 23 0.56 3.49 -0.56
N LEU A 24 1.44 2.50 -0.42
CA LEU A 24 2.51 2.22 -1.39
C LEU A 24 1.97 1.21 -2.42
N VAL A 25 1.76 1.69 -3.63
CA VAL A 25 1.25 0.85 -4.73
C VAL A 25 2.40 0.43 -5.64
N CYS A 26 2.47 -0.87 -5.95
CA CYS A 26 3.38 -1.40 -6.95
C CYS A 26 2.68 -2.45 -7.83
N ASN A 27 3.26 -2.78 -8.99
CA ASN A 27 2.70 -3.84 -9.82
C ASN A 27 2.77 -5.20 -9.11
N ARG A 28 3.98 -5.57 -8.66
CA ARG A 28 4.26 -6.75 -7.84
C ARG A 28 5.62 -6.61 -7.16
N VAL A 29 5.81 -7.32 -6.05
CA VAL A 29 7.15 -7.58 -5.47
C VAL A 29 7.82 -8.71 -6.25
N SER A 30 9.15 -8.78 -6.19
CA SER A 30 9.91 -9.82 -6.90
C SER A 30 11.25 -10.09 -6.26
N GLU A 31 11.67 -11.35 -6.20
CA GLU A 31 13.00 -11.76 -5.72
C GLU A 31 14.15 -11.17 -6.54
N ASN A 32 13.93 -10.86 -7.82
CA ASN A 32 14.92 -10.22 -8.69
C ASN A 32 14.94 -8.68 -8.56
N GLY A 33 14.14 -8.13 -7.66
CA GLY A 33 13.99 -6.68 -7.44
C GLY A 33 13.85 -6.34 -5.96
N VAL A 34 12.76 -5.67 -5.60
CA VAL A 34 12.39 -5.50 -4.20
C VAL A 34 11.51 -6.68 -3.82
N ASN A 35 12.02 -7.56 -2.95
CA ASN A 35 11.24 -8.69 -2.45
C ASN A 35 10.16 -8.26 -1.46
N ARG A 36 9.24 -9.20 -1.15
CA ARG A 36 8.08 -8.95 -0.28
C ARG A 36 8.51 -8.41 1.09
N GLN A 37 9.47 -9.07 1.72
CA GLN A 37 9.96 -8.70 3.06
C GLN A 37 10.47 -7.26 3.08
N LYS A 38 11.34 -6.88 2.14
CA LYS A 38 11.93 -5.55 2.08
C LYS A 38 10.88 -4.46 1.83
N ALA A 39 9.90 -4.74 0.97
CA ALA A 39 8.79 -3.82 0.72
C ALA A 39 7.94 -3.63 1.98
N GLN A 40 7.60 -4.73 2.67
CA GLN A 40 6.81 -4.70 3.91
C GLN A 40 7.54 -3.98 5.05
N GLU A 41 8.83 -4.27 5.27
CA GLU A 41 9.64 -3.57 6.28
C GLU A 41 9.70 -2.06 6.01
N TRP A 42 9.85 -1.65 4.74
CA TRP A 42 9.81 -0.25 4.36
C TRP A 42 8.44 0.38 4.65
N CYS A 43 7.35 -0.32 4.31
CA CYS A 43 5.99 0.16 4.51
C CYS A 43 5.68 0.34 6.00
N ILE A 44 5.95 -0.68 6.83
CA ILE A 44 5.75 -0.64 8.29
C ILE A 44 6.56 0.52 8.89
N LYS A 45 7.82 0.69 8.48
CA LYS A 45 8.69 1.73 9.01
C LYS A 45 8.15 3.14 8.77
N HIS A 46 7.51 3.39 7.63
CA HIS A 46 7.02 4.72 7.26
C HIS A 46 5.50 4.86 7.34
N GLY A 47 4.79 3.86 7.87
CA GLY A 47 3.34 3.90 8.06
C GLY A 47 2.52 3.69 6.79
N PHE A 48 3.11 3.16 5.72
CA PHE A 48 2.38 2.85 4.48
C PHE A 48 1.74 1.47 4.55
N GLU A 49 0.60 1.32 3.87
CA GLU A 49 0.06 0.04 3.49
C GLU A 49 0.63 -0.39 2.14
N LEU A 50 1.15 -1.62 2.04
CA LEU A 50 1.63 -2.19 0.77
C LEU A 50 0.45 -2.77 -0.02
N VAL A 51 0.25 -2.30 -1.26
CA VAL A 51 -0.74 -2.87 -2.18
C VAL A 51 -0.10 -3.24 -3.51
N GLU A 52 -0.15 -4.53 -3.84
CA GLU A 52 0.26 -5.06 -5.14
C GLU A 52 -0.93 -5.08 -6.11
N LEU A 53 -0.77 -4.54 -7.32
CA LEU A 53 -1.80 -4.54 -8.35
C LEU A 53 -1.99 -5.91 -9.01
N SER A 54 -0.92 -6.69 -9.09
CA SER A 54 -0.87 -8.01 -9.72
C SER A 54 0.10 -8.91 -8.94
N PRO A 55 -0.20 -9.25 -7.67
CA PRO A 55 0.67 -10.08 -6.85
C PRO A 55 0.87 -11.47 -7.49
N GLU A 56 2.04 -12.06 -7.27
CA GLU A 56 2.35 -13.41 -7.76
C GLU A 56 1.61 -14.48 -6.94
N GLU A 57 1.39 -14.20 -5.66
CA GLU A 57 0.64 -15.03 -4.73
C GLU A 57 -0.72 -14.38 -4.50
N LEU A 58 -1.78 -15.09 -4.88
CA LEU A 58 -3.15 -14.67 -4.61
C LEU A 58 -3.59 -15.13 -3.21
N PRO A 59 -4.49 -14.38 -2.56
CA PRO A 59 -5.16 -14.83 -1.34
C PRO A 59 -5.85 -16.18 -1.59
N ASP A 60 -5.90 -17.03 -0.56
CA ASP A 60 -6.64 -18.29 -0.62
C ASP A 60 -8.14 -18.00 -0.76
N GLU A 61 -8.79 -18.56 -1.77
CA GLU A 61 -10.23 -18.36 -2.01
C GLU A 61 -11.10 -19.12 -1.00
N ASP A 62 -10.53 -20.15 -0.35
CA ASP A 62 -11.20 -20.94 0.67
C ASP A 62 -11.07 -20.32 2.08
N ASP A 63 -10.34 -19.21 2.23
CA ASP A 63 -10.31 -18.44 3.47
C ASP A 63 -11.68 -17.78 3.70
N ASP A 64 -12.20 -17.83 4.93
CA ASP A 64 -13.44 -17.16 5.32
C ASP A 64 -13.31 -15.63 5.20
N PHE A 65 -12.08 -15.10 5.27
CA PHE A 65 -11.76 -13.68 5.19
C PHE A 65 -10.60 -13.39 4.22
N PRO A 66 -10.79 -13.63 2.91
CA PRO A 66 -9.71 -13.48 1.95
C PRO A 66 -9.30 -12.00 1.88
N GLU A 67 -7.98 -11.75 1.98
CA GLU A 67 -7.44 -10.41 1.80
C GLU A 67 -7.81 -9.87 0.40
N SER A 68 -8.04 -8.56 0.29
CA SER A 68 -8.22 -7.95 -1.01
C SER A 68 -6.90 -7.41 -1.54
N THR A 69 -6.72 -7.44 -2.86
CA THR A 69 -5.51 -6.95 -3.53
C THR A 69 -5.87 -5.90 -4.58
N GLY A 70 -4.85 -5.25 -5.15
CA GLY A 70 -4.97 -4.26 -6.22
C GLY A 70 -5.94 -3.12 -5.93
N VAL A 71 -6.66 -2.67 -6.98
CA VAL A 71 -7.55 -1.50 -6.90
C VAL A 71 -8.67 -1.69 -5.88
N LYS A 72 -9.17 -2.93 -5.72
CA LYS A 72 -10.20 -3.24 -4.72
C LYS A 72 -9.71 -2.89 -3.31
N ARG A 73 -8.46 -3.23 -2.97
CA ARG A 73 -7.87 -2.90 -1.67
C ARG A 73 -7.66 -1.41 -1.48
N ILE A 74 -7.19 -0.70 -2.52
CA ILE A 74 -7.03 0.76 -2.49
C ILE A 74 -8.36 1.45 -2.16
N VAL A 75 -9.44 1.06 -2.84
CA VAL A 75 -10.77 1.62 -2.59
C VAL A 75 -11.25 1.30 -1.16
N GLN A 76 -11.01 0.09 -0.66
CA GLN A 76 -11.35 -0.27 0.71
C GLN A 76 -10.58 0.56 1.74
N ALA A 77 -9.27 0.74 1.56
CA ALA A 77 -8.44 1.56 2.43
C ALA A 77 -8.94 3.02 2.46
N LEU A 78 -9.27 3.60 1.30
CA LEU A 78 -9.82 4.96 1.22
C LEU A 78 -11.20 5.09 1.86
N ASN A 79 -12.10 4.10 1.65
CA ASN A 79 -13.45 4.11 2.22
C ASN A 79 -13.49 3.84 3.73
N ALA A 80 -12.47 3.18 4.28
CA ALA A 80 -12.36 2.95 5.72
C ALA A 80 -12.00 4.22 6.50
N ASN A 81 -11.52 5.27 5.81
CA ASN A 81 -11.16 6.53 6.43
C ASN A 81 -12.35 7.47 6.60
N VAL A 82 -12.28 8.30 7.65
CA VAL A 82 -13.34 9.24 8.01
C VAL A 82 -13.02 10.61 7.43
N TRP A 83 -13.69 10.95 6.32
CA TRP A 83 -13.47 12.21 5.62
C TRP A 83 -14.36 13.31 6.22
N SER A 84 -13.89 13.95 7.29
CA SER A 84 -14.64 14.97 8.04
C SER A 84 -15.15 16.15 7.20
N ASN A 85 -14.50 16.43 6.07
CA ASN A 85 -14.85 17.54 5.16
C ASN A 85 -15.58 17.09 3.88
N VAL A 86 -15.96 15.80 3.77
CA VAL A 86 -16.63 15.26 2.58
C VAL A 86 -18.03 14.78 2.96
N VAL A 87 -19.04 15.29 2.26
CA VAL A 87 -20.39 14.71 2.30
C VAL A 87 -20.39 13.47 1.42
N MET A 88 -20.41 12.29 2.04
CA MET A 88 -20.59 11.02 1.33
C MET A 88 -21.90 11.07 0.55
N LYS A 89 -21.87 10.72 -0.75
CA LYS A 89 -23.05 10.66 -1.63
C LYS A 89 -23.60 9.25 -1.72
#